data_AF-A0A8U0M9S4-F1
#
_entry.id   AF-A0A8U0M9S4-F1
#
_cell.length_a   1.000
_cell.length_b   1.000
_cell.length_c   1.000
_cell.angle_alpha   90.00
_cell.angle_beta   90.00
_cell.angle_gamma   90.00
#
_symmetry.space_group_name_H-M   'P 1'
#
loop_
_entity.id
_entity.type
_entity.pdbx_description
1 polymer ?
#
loop_
_entity_poly.entity_id
_entity_poly.type
_entity_poly.pdbx_seq_one_letter_code
_entity_poly.pdbx_strand_id
1 'polypeptide(L)'
;MQIMSTKIRKLREMYGYPQEYVAFQMGISQAAYSKKEAGRTELSLFCLHKIALIYGLSIIDLISLSAQELLLKVLQSDTGACA
;
A
#
# COMPACT_ATOMS: atom_id res chain seq x y z
N MET A 1 15.93 2.65 -6.24
CA MET A 1 14.49 2.65 -5.91
C MET A 1 14.30 1.78 -4.68
N GLN A 2 13.65 2.27 -3.63
CA GLN A 2 13.53 1.54 -2.36
C GLN A 2 12.53 0.37 -2.48
N ILE A 3 12.81 -0.77 -1.84
CA ILE A 3 12.00 -2.00 -1.91
C ILE A 3 10.57 -1.73 -1.43
N MET A 4 10.40 -1.03 -0.30
CA MET A 4 9.07 -0.73 0.27
C MET A 4 8.24 0.20 -0.61
N SER A 5 8.83 1.26 -1.16
CA SER A 5 8.14 2.17 -2.08
C SER A 5 7.61 1.42 -3.32
N THR A 6 8.39 0.45 -3.81
CA THR A 6 7.99 -0.40 -4.93
C THR A 6 6.82 -1.31 -4.56
N LYS A 7 6.83 -1.93 -3.37
CA LYS A 7 5.72 -2.77 -2.88
C LYS A 7 4.41 -1.96 -2.78
N ILE A 8 4.47 -0.76 -2.21
CA ILE A 8 3.30 0.12 -2.04
C ILE A 8 2.73 0.52 -3.41
N ARG A 9 3.60 0.90 -4.35
CA ARG A 9 3.19 1.26 -5.70
C ARG A 9 2.50 0.10 -6.41
N LYS A 10 3.06 -1.11 -6.32
CA LYS A 10 2.46 -2.32 -6.90
C LYS A 10 1.08 -2.62 -6.31
N LEU A 11 0.95 -2.54 -4.98
CA LEU A 11 -0.37 -2.67 -4.33
C LEU A 11 -1.37 -1.67 -4.91
N ARG A 12 -1.01 -0.39 -4.96
CA ARG A 12 -1.88 0.65 -5.52
C ARG A 12 -2.31 0.35 -6.95
N GLU A 13 -1.36 0.01 -7.82
CA GLU A 13 -1.61 -0.27 -9.23
C GLU A 13 -2.51 -1.50 -9.42
N MET A 14 -2.36 -2.53 -8.57
CA MET A 14 -3.21 -3.74 -8.61
C MET A 14 -4.67 -3.45 -8.24
N TYR A 15 -4.91 -2.57 -7.26
CA TYR A 15 -6.25 -2.13 -6.91
C TYR A 15 -6.83 -1.08 -7.89
N GLY A 16 -6.05 -0.65 -8.88
CA GLY A 16 -6.48 0.38 -9.83
C GLY A 16 -6.65 1.77 -9.21
N TYR A 17 -6.05 2.01 -8.03
CA TYR A 17 -6.23 3.28 -7.33
C TYR A 17 -5.35 4.39 -7.92
N PRO A 18 -5.91 5.58 -8.20
CA PRO A 18 -5.10 6.75 -8.56
C PRO A 18 -4.30 7.22 -7.33
N GLN A 19 -3.16 7.90 -7.56
CA GLN A 19 -2.32 8.40 -6.45
C GLN A 19 -3.09 9.38 -5.56
N GLU A 20 -3.98 10.16 -6.17
CA GLU A 20 -4.90 11.11 -5.53
C GLU A 20 -5.78 10.40 -4.48
N TYR A 21 -6.29 9.21 -4.80
CA TYR A 21 -7.16 8.44 -3.89
C TYR A 21 -6.39 8.00 -2.64
N VAL A 22 -5.23 7.37 -2.81
CA VAL A 22 -4.44 6.90 -1.66
C VAL A 22 -3.92 8.08 -0.84
N ALA A 23 -3.52 9.17 -1.49
CA ALA A 23 -3.11 10.39 -0.79
C ALA A 23 -4.24 10.96 0.08
N PHE A 24 -5.47 11.00 -0.46
CA PHE A 24 -6.66 11.40 0.28
C PHE A 24 -6.91 10.52 1.50
N GLN A 25 -6.90 9.19 1.34
CA GLN A 25 -7.05 8.24 2.46
C GLN A 25 -5.95 8.39 3.53
N MET A 26 -4.73 8.75 3.10
CA MET A 26 -3.60 8.99 3.98
C MET A 26 -3.67 10.35 4.70
N GLY A 27 -4.50 11.28 4.24
CA GLY A 27 -4.58 12.67 4.72
C GLY A 27 -3.36 13.52 4.32
N ILE A 28 -2.80 13.28 3.13
CA ILE A 28 -1.64 14.02 2.61
C ILE A 28 -1.89 14.50 1.18
N SER A 29 -1.04 15.41 0.67
CA SER A 29 -1.13 15.83 -0.73
C SER A 29 -0.71 14.70 -1.68
N GLN A 30 -1.27 14.70 -2.89
CA GLN A 30 -0.88 13.77 -3.96
C GLN A 30 0.63 13.82 -4.23
N ALA A 31 1.22 15.01 -4.27
CA ALA A 31 2.65 15.19 -4.48
C ALA A 31 3.48 14.56 -3.35
N ALA A 32 3.02 14.65 -2.10
CA ALA A 32 3.68 13.99 -0.96
C ALA A 32 3.61 12.47 -1.08
N TYR A 33 2.47 11.91 -1.50
CA TYR A 33 2.33 10.48 -1.76
C TYR A 33 3.21 10.01 -2.94
N SER A 34 3.23 10.77 -4.03
CA SER A 34 4.06 10.49 -5.21
C SER A 34 5.55 10.40 -4.86
N LYS A 35 6.07 11.31 -4.01
CA LYS A 35 7.45 11.24 -3.49
C LYS A 35 7.73 9.96 -2.69
N LYS A 36 6.75 9.45 -1.94
CA LYS A 36 6.86 8.20 -1.17
C LYS A 36 6.96 6.98 -2.09
N GLU A 37 6.11 6.91 -3.12
CA GLU A 37 6.18 5.84 -4.14
C GLU A 37 7.47 5.88 -4.97
N ALA A 38 7.99 7.08 -5.22
CA ALA A 38 9.28 7.26 -5.90
C ALA A 38 10.49 6.97 -4.99
N GLY A 39 10.28 6.72 -3.69
CA GLY A 39 11.35 6.52 -2.70
C GLY A 39 12.19 7.77 -2.42
N ARG A 40 11.67 8.97 -2.73
CA ARG A 40 12.30 10.27 -2.46
C ARG A 40 12.04 10.77 -1.03
N THR A 41 11.12 10.13 -0.33
CA THR A 41 10.80 10.42 1.07
C THR A 41 10.69 9.11 1.82
N GLU A 42 11.31 9.05 3.00
CA GLU A 42 11.25 7.85 3.84
C GLU A 42 9.81 7.52 4.27
N LEU A 43 9.58 6.22 4.42
CA LEU A 43 8.33 5.66 4.87
C LEU A 43 8.45 5.36 6.35
N SER A 44 7.87 6.22 7.19
CA SER A 44 7.77 5.95 8.63
C SER A 44 6.85 4.76 8.91
N LEU A 45 7.00 4.13 10.08
CA LEU A 45 6.10 3.07 10.54
C LEU A 45 4.63 3.51 10.53
N PHE A 46 4.35 4.75 10.94
CA PHE A 46 3.00 5.32 10.87
C PHE A 46 2.44 5.35 9.44
N CYS A 47 3.28 5.71 8.46
CA CYS A 47 2.90 5.69 7.05
C CYS A 47 2.60 4.26 6.58
N LEU A 48 3.45 3.30 6.94
CA LEU A 48 3.25 1.89 6.60
C LEU A 48 1.99 1.33 7.25
N HIS A 49 1.70 1.69 8.50
CA HIS A 49 0.48 1.28 9.19
C HIS A 49 -0.78 1.77 8.46
N LYS A 50 -0.84 3.07 8.11
CA LYS A 50 -1.97 3.60 7.35
C LYS A 50 -2.15 2.91 5.99
N ILE A 51 -1.06 2.64 5.29
CA ILE A 51 -1.10 1.92 4.01
C ILE A 51 -1.65 0.51 4.21
N ALA A 52 -1.22 -0.20 5.25
CA ALA A 52 -1.71 -1.53 5.54
C ALA A 52 -3.24 -1.52 5.77
N LEU A 53 -3.75 -0.52 6.50
CA LEU A 53 -5.20 -0.35 6.71
C LEU A 53 -5.98 -0.12 5.41
N ILE A 54 -5.45 0.70 4.49
CA ILE A 54 -6.10 0.97 3.19
C ILE A 54 -6.32 -0.32 2.37
N TYR A 55 -5.40 -1.27 2.49
CA TYR A 55 -5.43 -2.53 1.74
C TYR A 55 -5.89 -3.74 2.57
N GLY A 56 -6.41 -3.53 3.80
CA GLY A 56 -6.87 -4.63 4.65
C GLY A 56 -5.77 -5.60 5.09
N LEU A 57 -4.53 -5.13 5.19
CA LEU A 57 -3.36 -5.93 5.53
C LEU A 57 -2.91 -5.64 6.97
N SER A 58 -2.24 -6.62 7.60
CA SER A 58 -1.44 -6.33 8.78
C SER A 58 -0.15 -5.61 8.39
N ILE A 59 0.39 -4.78 9.29
CA ILE A 59 1.69 -4.13 9.05
C ILE A 59 2.83 -5.15 8.91
N ILE A 60 2.74 -6.28 9.60
CA ILE A 60 3.72 -7.37 9.53
C ILE A 60 3.71 -7.97 8.14
N ASP A 61 2.53 -8.25 7.57
CA ASP A 61 2.41 -8.74 6.20
C ASP A 61 3.03 -7.77 5.20
N LEU A 62 2.68 -6.48 5.30
CA LEU A 62 3.18 -5.44 4.41
C LEU A 62 4.72 -5.36 4.38
N ILE A 63 5.36 -5.54 5.54
CA ILE A 63 6.82 -5.46 5.68
C ILE A 63 7.48 -6.77 5.22
N SER A 64 7.01 -7.90 5.74
CA SER A 64 7.68 -9.20 5.62
C SER A 64 7.45 -9.88 4.28
N LEU A 65 6.27 -9.72 3.68
CA LEU A 65 5.89 -10.43 2.46
C LEU A 65 6.40 -9.71 1.21
N SER A 66 6.78 -10.48 0.20
CA SER A 66 7.03 -10.01 -1.16
C SER A 66 5.76 -9.44 -1.80
N ALA A 67 5.91 -8.67 -2.89
CA ALA A 67 4.75 -8.14 -3.61
C ALA A 67 3.84 -9.25 -4.14
N GLN A 68 4.41 -10.39 -4.53
CA GLN A 68 3.67 -11.56 -5.00
C GLN A 68 2.88 -12.24 -3.88
N GLU A 69 3.48 -12.41 -2.70
CA GLU A 69 2.78 -12.99 -1.54
C GLU A 69 1.66 -12.07 -1.04
N LEU A 70 1.86 -10.76 -1.07
CA LEU A 70 0.82 -9.77 -0.76
C LEU A 70 -0.37 -9.88 -1.71
N LEU A 71 -0.10 -10.05 -3.01
CA LEU A 71 -1.15 -10.23 -4.01
C LEU A 71 -2.00 -11.47 -3.72
N LEU A 72 -1.36 -12.62 -3.44
CA LEU A 72 -2.09 -13.85 -3.10
C LEU A 72 -2.97 -13.67 -1.87
N LYS A 73 -2.48 -12.96 -0.85
CA LYS A 73 -3.21 -12.70 0.38
C LYS A 73 -4.42 -11.79 0.18
N VAL A 74 -4.25 -10.73 -0.61
CA VAL A 74 -5.33 -9.80 -0.95
C VAL A 74 -6.47 -10.52 -1.70
N LEU A 75 -6.13 -11.35 -2.69
CA LEU A 75 -7.13 -12.07 -3.49
C LEU A 75 -7.94 -13.08 -2.66
N GLN A 76 -7.33 -13.69 -1.65
CA GLN A 76 -8.03 -14.62 -0.74
C GLN A 76 -9.00 -13.90 0.20
N SER A 77 -8.75 -12.62 0.49
CA SER A 77 -9.54 -11.82 1.44
C SER A 77 -10.88 -11.36 0.86
N ASP A 78 -10.97 -11.20 -0.47
CA ASP A 78 -12.21 -10.83 -1.18
C ASP A 78 -13.20 -12.00 -1.34
N THR A 79 -12.76 -13.25 -1.14
CA THR A 79 -13.62 -14.44 -1.24
C THR A 79 -14.59 -14.63 -0.05
N GLY A 80 -14.57 -13.75 0.95
CA GLY A 80 -15.36 -13.89 2.19
C GLY A 80 -16.42 -12.83 2.48
N ALA A 81 -16.56 -11.79 1.64
CA ALA A 81 -17.44 -10.64 1.93
C ALA A 81 -18.82 -10.69 1.23
N CYS A 82 -19.31 -11.90 0.93
CA CYS A 82 -20.67 -12.11 0.44
C CYS A 82 -21.35 -13.20 1.27
N ALA A 83 -21.81 -12.81 2.46
CA ALA A 83 -22.81 -13.52 3.27
C ALA A 83 -23.64 -12.49 4.03
#